data_AF-A0A5N3QUX0-F1
#
_entry.id   AF-A0A5N3QUX0-F1
#
_cell.length_a   1.000
_cell.length_b   1.000
_cell.length_c   1.000
_cell.angle_alpha   90.00
_cell.angle_beta   90.00
_cell.angle_gamma   90.00
#
_symmetry.space_group_name_H-M   'P 1'
#
loop_
_entity.id
_entity.type
_entity.pdbx_description
1 polymer ?
#
loop_
_entity_poly.entity_id
_entity_poly.type
_entity_poly.pdbx_seq_one_letter_code
_entity_poly.pdbx_strand_id
1 'polypeptide(L)' 'MTLQELVMEEVPELRQELITHLPLCDIFTIVYGGVLIGYYNPTHNELRLNRTEINNILGGHSTTN' A
#
# COMPACT_ATOMS: atom_id res chain seq x y z
N MET A 1 -11.73 11.42 3.57
CA MET A 1 -11.05 10.29 2.94
C MET A 1 -9.93 9.84 3.84
N THR A 2 -9.86 8.55 4.16
CA THR A 2 -8.77 7.94 4.91
C THR A 2 -7.60 7.61 3.99
N LEU A 3 -6.41 7.41 4.55
CA LEU A 3 -5.25 7.00 3.75
C LEU A 3 -5.45 5.60 3.13
N GLN A 4 -6.27 4.74 3.74
CA GLN A 4 -6.59 3.42 3.17
C GLN A 4 -7.45 3.57 1.92
N GLU A 5 -8.46 4.44 1.98
CA GLU A 5 -9.32 4.77 0.84
C GLU A 5 -8.49 5.33 -0.32
N LEU A 6 -7.55 6.24 -0.06
CA LEU A 6 -6.66 6.79 -1.09
C LEU A 6 -5.77 5.71 -1.74
N VAL A 7 -5.24 4.77 -0.95
CA VAL A 7 -4.45 3.65 -1.49
C VAL A 7 -5.31 2.74 -2.38
N MET A 8 -6.57 2.51 -2.00
CA MET A 8 -7.50 1.70 -2.80
C MET A 8 -7.99 2.42 -4.07
N GLU A 9 -8.08 3.74 -4.07
CA GLU A 9 -8.36 4.50 -5.29
C GLU A 9 -7.25 4.30 -6.34
N GLU A 10 -5.99 4.25 -5.89
CA GLU A 10 -4.83 3.97 -6.75
C GLU A 10 -4.69 2.49 -7.12
N VAL A 11 -5.10 1.58 -6.24
CA VAL A 11 -4.99 0.11 -6.41
C VAL A 11 -6.25 -0.60 -5.90
N PRO A 12 -7.33 -0.64 -6.71
CA PRO A 12 -8.62 -1.17 -6.27
C PRO A 12 -8.61 -2.66 -5.90
N GLU A 13 -7.61 -3.40 -6.35
CA GLU A 13 -7.43 -4.83 -6.09
C GLU A 13 -6.95 -5.14 -4.66
N LEU A 14 -6.45 -4.14 -3.94
CA LEU A 14 -6.01 -4.33 -2.55
C LEU A 14 -7.20 -4.40 -1.60
N ARG A 15 -7.15 -5.35 -0.66
CA ARG A 15 -8.14 -5.48 0.41
C ARG A 15 -7.84 -4.49 1.54
N GLN A 16 -8.81 -3.66 1.91
CA GLN A 16 -8.65 -2.59 2.89
C GLN A 16 -8.08 -3.07 4.23
N GLU A 17 -8.56 -4.21 4.72
CA GLU A 17 -8.20 -4.79 6.02
C GLU A 17 -6.73 -5.24 6.10
N LEU A 18 -6.06 -5.41 4.96
CA LEU A 18 -4.65 -5.76 4.88
C LEU A 18 -3.73 -4.53 4.76
N ILE A 19 -4.31 -3.34 4.53
CA ILE A 19 -3.56 -2.09 4.42
C ILE A 19 -3.33 -1.52 5.82
N THR A 20 -2.06 -1.46 6.22
CA THR A 20 -1.61 -0.85 7.47
C THR A 20 -0.73 0.36 7.16
N HIS A 21 -0.82 1.40 7.98
CA HIS A 21 0.08 2.55 7.89
C HIS A 21 0.88 2.68 9.15
N LEU A 22 2.19 2.87 9.02
CA LEU A 22 3.08 3.09 10.15
C LEU A 22 3.70 4.49 10.03
N PRO A 23 3.63 5.32 11.08
CA PRO A 23 4.29 6.62 11.06
C PRO A 23 5.81 6.41 11.07
N LEU A 24 6.51 7.12 10.19
CA LEU A 24 7.97 7.15 10.13
C LEU A 24 8.44 8.58 9.94
N CYS A 25 8.85 9.22 11.05
CA CYS A 25 9.17 10.65 11.09
C CYS A 25 8.03 11.49 10.50
N ASP A 26 8.25 12.09 9.32
CA ASP A 26 7.32 13.01 8.67
C ASP A 26 6.45 12.34 7.60
N ILE A 27 6.58 11.02 7.40
CA ILE A 27 5.80 10.25 6.41
C ILE A 27 5.04 9.11 7.06
N PHE A 28 4.12 8.50 6.31
CA PHE A 28 3.47 7.24 6.67
C PHE A 28 3.92 6.16 5.68
N THR A 29 4.54 5.08 6.14
CA THR A 29 4.80 3.92 5.28
C THR A 29 3.52 3.12 5.07
N ILE A 30 3.26 2.66 3.86
CA ILE A 30 2.11 1.83 3.49
C ILE A 30 2.56 0.38 3.43
N VAL A 31 1.93 -0.47 4.24
CA VAL A 31 2.22 -1.90 4.34
C VAL A 31 0.96 -2.67 3.93
N TYR A 32 1.12 -3.72 3.14
CA TYR A 32 0.04 -4.63 2.76
C TYR A 32 0.38 -6.06 3.17
N GLY A 33 -0.42 -6.64 4.08
CA GLY A 33 -0.20 -8.02 4.54
C GLY A 33 1.19 -8.28 5.14
N GLY A 34 1.84 -7.25 5.72
CA GLY A 34 3.19 -7.32 6.26
C GLY A 34 4.31 -6.94 5.29
N VAL A 35 4.00 -6.63 4.02
CA VAL A 35 4.97 -6.20 3.01
C VAL A 35 4.91 -4.68 2.81
N LEU A 36 6.06 -4.01 2.83
CA LEU A 36 6.16 -2.57 2.54
C LEU A 36 5.89 -2.31 1.05
N ILE A 37 4.80 -1.60 0.74
CA ILE A 37 4.36 -1.32 -0.63
C ILE A 37 4.40 0.15 -1.02
N GLY A 38 4.81 1.06 -0.12
CA GLY A 38 4.90 2.47 -0.46
C GLY A 38 5.00 3.40 0.75
N TYR A 39 4.80 4.69 0.50
CA TYR A 39 4.67 5.70 1.54
C TYR A 39 3.72 6.82 1.12
N TYR A 40 3.22 7.55 2.10
CA TYR A 40 2.51 8.81 1.95
C TYR A 40 3.25 9.93 2.65
N ASN A 41 3.56 11.01 1.93
CA ASN A 41 4.16 12.23 2.45
C ASN A 41 3.06 13.30 2.63
N PRO A 42 2.63 13.60 3.87
CA PRO A 42 1.59 14.59 4.14
C PRO A 42 2.03 16.02 3.83
N THR A 43 3.33 16.35 3.91
CA THR A 43 3.86 17.69 3.60
C THR A 43 3.67 18.06 2.14
N HIS A 44 3.79 17.08 1.23
CA HIS A 44 3.65 17.27 -0.21
C HIS A 44 2.35 16.70 -0.78
N ASN A 45 1.49 16.15 0.07
CA ASN A 45 0.32 15.36 -0.32
C ASN A 45 0.64 14.30 -1.40
N GLU A 46 1.77 13.60 -1.22
CA GLU A 46 2.31 12.67 -2.21
C GLU A 46 2.10 11.22 -1.74
N LEU A 47 1.35 10.43 -2.50
CA LEU A 47 1.29 8.98 -2.36
C LEU A 47 2.22 8.32 -3.38
N ARG A 48 3.20 7.54 -2.91
CA ARG A 48 4.05 6.70 -3.77
C ARG A 48 3.87 5.24 -3.44
N LEU A 49 3.44 4.48 -4.44
CA LEU A 49 3.24 3.03 -4.34
C LEU A 49 4.24 2.30 -5.24
N ASN A 50 4.87 1.26 -4.70
CA ASN A 50 5.74 0.36 -5.43
C ASN A 50 4.88 -0.62 -6.24
N ARG A 51 4.56 -0.24 -7.48
CA ARG A 51 3.74 -1.05 -8.39
C ARG A 51 4.35 -2.43 -8.67
N THR A 52 5.67 -2.56 -8.71
CA THR A 52 6.33 -3.86 -8.89
C THR A 52 6.05 -4.79 -7.72
N GLU A 53 6.20 -4.31 -6.49
CA GLU A 53 5.92 -5.11 -5.29
C GLU A 53 4.45 -5.50 -5.20
N ILE A 54 3.55 -4.54 -5.47
CA ILE A 54 2.11 -4.75 -5.50
C ILE A 54 1.72 -5.81 -6.53
N ASN A 55 2.27 -5.74 -7.74
CA ASN A 55 2.00 -6.72 -8.79
C ASN A 55 2.55 -8.10 -8.43
N ASN A 56 3.70 -8.19 -7.74
CA ASN A 56 4.22 -9.46 -7.25
C ASN A 56 3.31 -10.08 -6.19
N ILE A 57 2.74 -9.28 -5.29
CA ILE A 57 1.79 -9.75 -4.27
C ILE A 57 0.49 -10.25 -4.92
N LEU A 58 -0.07 -9.46 -5.85
CA LEU A 58 -1.34 -9.78 -6.50
C LEU A 58 -1.21 -10.93 -7.51
N GLY A 59 -0.11 -10.98 -8.27
CA GLY A 59 0.18 -12.04 -9.24
C GLY A 59 0.77 -13.31 -8.61
N GLY A 60 1.38 -13.20 -7.43
CA GLY A 60 1.98 -14.32 -6.69
C GLY A 60 0.95 -15.26 -6.03
N HIS A 61 -0.34 -14.92 -6.05
CA HIS A 61 -1.42 -15.80 -5.57
C HIS A 61 -1.77 -16.96 -6.53
N SER A 62 -1.00 -17.20 -7.60
CA SER A 62 -1.22 -18.30 -8.55
C SER A 62 -0.47 -19.61 -8.27
N THR A 63 0.18 -19.80 -7.11
CA THR A 63 0.76 -21.10 -6.77
C THR A 63 0.55 -21.49 -5.31
N THR A 64 -0.45 -22.32 -5.06
CA THR A 64 -0.35 -23.47 -4.16
C THR A 64 -1.28 -24.57 -4.68
N ASN A 65 -0.63 -25.60 -5.25
CA ASN A 65 -1.14 -26.97 -5.34
C ASN A 65 -1.27 -27.56 -3.92
#